data_AF-A0AAN8CWA5-F1
#
_entry.id   AF-A0AAN8CWA5-F1
#
_cell.length_a   1.000
_cell.length_b   1.000
_cell.length_c   1.000
_cell.angle_alpha   90.00
_cell.angle_beta   90.00
_cell.angle_gamma   90.00
#
_symmetry.space_group_name_H-M   'P 1'
#
loop_
_entity.id
_entity.type
_entity.pdbx_description
1 polymer ?
#
loop_
_entity_poly.entity_id
_entity_poly.type
_entity_poly.pdbx_seq_one_letter_code
_entity_poly.pdbx_strand_id
1 'polypeptide(L)'
;MFWTRDGEQLHHDVDHGEILPNHDGSFQMSVALNVSSFPAEHWGKYRCVFQLSGVKEDHVIVLDRAGIRTNRVAALALLLLAGVGLLVYRKWNGKKNTPSPASSAELTPLEGQH
;
A
#
# COMPACT_ATOMS: atom_id res chain seq x y z
N MET A 1 4.96 -23.68 -14.03
CA MET A 1 4.90 -23.19 -12.63
C MET A 1 3.66 -23.76 -11.98
N PHE A 2 3.75 -24.22 -10.73
CA PHE A 2 2.63 -24.82 -10.01
C PHE A 2 2.77 -24.63 -8.49
N TRP A 3 1.66 -24.76 -7.77
CA TRP A 3 1.66 -24.77 -6.32
C TRP A 3 1.72 -26.21 -5.79
N THR A 4 2.45 -26.39 -4.70
CA THR A 4 2.48 -27.63 -3.93
C THR A 4 2.15 -27.34 -2.47
N ARG A 5 1.58 -28.33 -1.78
CA ARG A 5 1.44 -28.36 -0.32
C ARG A 5 2.03 -29.65 0.19
N ASP A 6 3.00 -29.55 1.09
CA ASP A 6 3.67 -30.73 1.67
C ASP A 6 4.27 -31.70 0.62
N GLY A 7 4.59 -31.19 -0.58
CA GLY A 7 5.14 -31.98 -1.70
C GLY A 7 4.12 -32.41 -2.75
N GLU A 8 2.83 -32.34 -2.45
CA GLU A 8 1.75 -32.70 -3.37
C GLU A 8 1.31 -31.50 -4.21
N GLN A 9 1.12 -31.67 -5.52
CA GLN A 9 0.65 -30.61 -6.40
C GLN A 9 -0.81 -30.26 -6.12
N LEU A 10 -1.10 -28.96 -6.07
CA LEU A 10 -2.45 -28.44 -5.89
C LEU A 10 -3.11 -28.14 -7.24
N HIS A 11 -4.37 -28.53 -7.35
CA HIS A 11 -5.23 -28.26 -8.51
C HIS A 11 -6.48 -27.44 -8.16
N HIS A 12 -6.83 -27.34 -6.88
CA HIS A 12 -7.94 -26.53 -6.37
C HIS A 12 -7.43 -25.20 -5.83
N ASP A 13 -8.26 -24.15 -5.94
CA ASP A 13 -7.94 -22.78 -5.47
C ASP A 13 -6.69 -22.17 -6.14
N VAL A 14 -6.30 -22.74 -7.28
CA VAL A 14 -5.14 -22.35 -8.08
C VAL A 14 -5.62 -21.89 -9.45
N ASP A 15 -5.31 -20.64 -9.77
CA ASP A 15 -5.61 -20.03 -11.07
C ASP A 15 -4.31 -19.82 -11.86
N HIS A 16 -4.24 -20.43 -13.04
CA HIS A 16 -3.12 -20.22 -13.96
C HIS A 16 -3.39 -19.00 -14.83
N GLY A 17 -2.48 -18.02 -14.78
CA GLY A 17 -2.53 -16.88 -15.68
C GLY A 17 -2.04 -17.23 -17.08
N GLU A 18 -2.29 -16.31 -18.01
CA GLU A 18 -1.75 -16.40 -19.36
C GLU A 18 -0.22 -16.25 -19.38
N ILE A 19 0.42 -16.88 -20.36
CA ILE A 19 1.85 -16.66 -20.66
C ILE A 19 1.93 -15.47 -21.60
N LEU A 20 2.55 -14.38 -21.14
CA LEU A 20 2.63 -13.13 -21.89
C LEU A 20 4.07 -12.90 -22.36
N PRO A 21 4.28 -12.52 -23.63
CA PRO A 21 5.62 -12.18 -24.13
C PRO A 21 6.05 -10.80 -23.63
N ASN A 22 7.34 -10.67 -23.32
CA ASN A 22 7.99 -9.40 -23.02
C ASN A 22 8.71 -8.87 -24.28
N HIS A 23 9.00 -7.56 -24.28
CA HIS A 23 9.67 -6.87 -25.39
C HIS A 23 11.12 -7.32 -25.64
N ASP A 24 11.76 -7.92 -24.63
CA ASP A 24 13.14 -8.42 -24.67
C ASP A 24 13.24 -9.88 -25.16
N GLY A 25 12.13 -10.46 -25.61
CA GLY A 25 12.05 -11.85 -26.06
C GLY A 25 11.89 -12.87 -24.94
N SER A 26 11.80 -12.45 -23.67
CA SER A 26 11.43 -13.31 -22.56
C SER A 26 9.90 -13.46 -22.42
N PHE A 27 9.45 -14.28 -21.48
CA PHE A 27 8.04 -14.47 -21.16
C PHE A 27 7.80 -14.26 -19.67
N GLN A 28 6.62 -13.75 -19.32
CA GLN A 28 6.09 -13.78 -17.96
C GLN A 28 4.98 -14.83 -17.84
N MET A 29 4.91 -15.49 -16.69
CA MET A 29 3.84 -16.42 -16.34
C MET A 29 3.43 -16.22 -14.87
N SER A 30 2.18 -16.52 -14.54
CA SER A 30 1.69 -16.42 -13.16
C SER A 30 0.83 -17.62 -12.77
N VAL A 31 0.83 -17.93 -11.48
CA VAL A 31 -0.06 -18.93 -10.87
C VAL A 31 -0.50 -18.41 -9.51
N ALA A 32 -1.77 -18.07 -9.38
CA ALA A 32 -2.33 -17.49 -8.17
C ALA A 32 -2.91 -18.58 -7.28
N LEU A 33 -2.59 -18.56 -5.98
CA LEU A 33 -3.21 -19.43 -4.97
C LEU A 33 -4.11 -18.58 -4.08
N ASN A 34 -5.38 -18.94 -3.97
CA ASN A 34 -6.28 -18.33 -3.01
C ASN A 34 -6.07 -18.94 -1.62
N VAL A 35 -5.52 -18.15 -0.70
CA VAL A 35 -5.26 -18.58 0.69
C VAL A 35 -6.26 -18.06 1.71
N SER A 36 -7.35 -17.42 1.26
CA SER A 36 -8.35 -16.80 2.15
C SER A 36 -9.04 -17.79 3.08
N SER A 37 -9.08 -19.07 2.71
CA SER A 37 -9.66 -20.17 3.47
C SER A 37 -8.70 -20.77 4.52
N PHE A 38 -7.45 -20.30 4.61
CA PHE A 38 -6.43 -20.89 5.48
C PHE A 38 -5.76 -19.89 6.45
N PRO A 39 -5.54 -20.29 7.72
CA PRO A 39 -4.76 -19.51 8.68
C PRO A 39 -3.33 -19.22 8.18
N ALA A 40 -2.80 -18.05 8.50
CA ALA A 40 -1.45 -17.63 8.10
C ALA A 40 -0.35 -18.54 8.68
N GLU A 41 -0.62 -19.18 9.82
CA GLU A 41 0.25 -20.15 10.49
C GLU A 41 0.53 -21.39 9.64
N HIS A 42 -0.31 -21.65 8.62
CA HIS A 42 -0.17 -22.80 7.72
C HIS A 42 0.45 -22.46 6.36
N TRP A 43 0.74 -21.19 6.10
CA TRP A 43 1.25 -20.76 4.79
C TRP A 43 2.62 -21.38 4.46
N GLY A 44 3.48 -21.62 5.45
CA GLY A 44 4.81 -22.21 5.25
C GLY A 44 4.83 -23.63 4.66
N LYS A 45 3.67 -24.30 4.56
CA LYS A 45 3.51 -25.60 3.89
C LYS A 45 3.37 -25.50 2.38
N TYR A 46 3.05 -24.30 1.87
CA TYR A 46 2.81 -24.06 0.46
C TYR A 46 4.10 -23.61 -0.24
N ARG A 47 4.38 -24.19 -1.40
CA ARG A 47 5.53 -23.89 -2.24
C ARG A 47 5.10 -23.65 -3.68
N CYS A 48 5.52 -22.53 -4.25
CA CYS A 48 5.44 -22.31 -5.68
C CYS A 48 6.71 -22.89 -6.32
N VAL A 49 6.54 -23.80 -7.27
CA VAL A 49 7.61 -24.50 -7.95
C VAL A 49 7.66 -24.05 -9.41
N PHE A 50 8.83 -23.55 -9.81
CA PHE A 50 9.13 -23.19 -11.19
C PHE A 50 10.22 -24.11 -11.74
N GLN A 51 9.84 -24.89 -12.76
CA GLN A 51 10.73 -25.78 -13.49
C GLN A 51 11.00 -25.17 -14.86
N LEU A 52 12.27 -25.02 -15.21
CA LEU A 52 12.70 -24.57 -16.53
C LEU A 52 13.48 -25.71 -17.21
N SER A 53 13.04 -26.13 -18.39
CA SER A 53 13.73 -27.16 -19.16
C SER A 53 15.17 -26.75 -19.46
N GLY A 54 16.13 -27.63 -19.16
CA GLY A 54 17.57 -27.36 -19.35
C GLY A 54 18.29 -26.79 -18.12
N VAL A 55 17.57 -26.50 -17.03
CA VAL A 55 18.15 -26.17 -15.72
C VAL A 55 18.03 -27.40 -14.80
N LYS A 56 19.10 -27.74 -14.07
CA LYS A 56 19.14 -28.93 -13.19
C LYS A 56 18.39 -28.75 -11.87
N GLU A 57 18.18 -27.52 -11.43
CA GLU A 57 17.58 -27.21 -10.12
C GLU A 57 16.25 -26.48 -10.30
N ASP A 58 15.26 -26.91 -9.53
CA ASP A 58 13.94 -26.26 -9.48
C ASP A 58 14.03 -24.97 -8.65
N HIS A 59 13.45 -23.89 -9.16
CA HIS A 59 13.30 -22.67 -8.37
C HIS A 59 12.06 -22.79 -7.49
N VAL A 60 12.28 -22.92 -6.19
CA VAL A 60 11.23 -23.12 -5.18
C VAL A 60 11.09 -21.89 -4.30
N ILE A 61 9.89 -21.32 -4.26
CA ILE A 61 9.54 -20.18 -3.39
C ILE A 61 8.56 -20.67 -2.33
N VAL A 62 8.92 -20.53 -1.06
CA VAL A 62 8.05 -20.86 0.07
C VAL A 62 7.10 -19.69 0.33
N LEU A 63 5.81 -19.97 0.53
CA LEU A 63 4.85 -18.96 0.94
C LEU A 63 4.99 -18.70 2.44
N ASP A 64 5.95 -17.87 2.80
CA ASP A 64 6.17 -17.45 4.18
C ASP A 64 5.79 -15.99 4.40
N ARG A 65 5.26 -15.70 5.58
CA ARG A 65 4.85 -14.35 5.98
C ARG A 65 6.02 -13.36 5.97
N ALA A 66 7.23 -13.81 6.29
CA ALA A 66 8.42 -12.97 6.24
C ALA A 66 8.86 -12.66 4.79
N GLY A 67 8.53 -13.53 3.83
CA GLY A 67 8.81 -13.32 2.41
C GLY A 67 7.81 -12.39 1.70
N ILE A 68 6.63 -12.16 2.28
CA ILE A 68 5.60 -11.31 1.70
C ILE A 68 5.92 -9.84 1.96
N ARG A 69 6.38 -9.14 0.91
CA ARG A 69 6.56 -7.69 0.94
C ARG A 69 5.20 -7.00 0.85
N THR A 70 4.71 -6.44 1.97
CA THR A 70 3.48 -5.62 1.98
C THR A 70 3.82 -4.13 1.97
N ASN A 71 3.13 -3.35 1.13
CA ASN A 71 3.26 -1.89 1.12
C ASN A 71 2.37 -1.19 2.18
N ARG A 72 1.84 -1.95 3.16
CA ARG A 72 0.87 -1.43 4.14
C ARG A 72 1.48 -0.37 5.05
N VAL A 73 2.75 -0.55 5.42
CA VAL A 73 3.46 0.40 6.29
C VAL A 73 3.63 1.75 5.60
N ALA A 74 4.01 1.77 4.31
CA ALA A 74 4.13 3.04 3.59
C ALA A 74 2.76 3.70 3.37
N ALA A 75 1.72 2.92 3.07
CA ALA A 75 0.36 3.45 2.95
C ALA A 75 -0.13 4.11 4.26
N LEU A 76 0.09 3.47 5.41
CA LEU A 76 -0.24 4.04 6.72
C LEU A 76 0.58 5.30 7.02
N ALA A 77 1.88 5.30 6.70
CA ALA A 77 2.73 6.47 6.88
C ALA A 77 2.25 7.67 6.04
N LEU A 78 1.86 7.45 4.78
CA LEU A 78 1.31 8.50 3.91
C LEU A 78 0.00 9.06 4.46
N LEU A 79 -0.89 8.22 4.98
CA LEU A 79 -2.14 8.66 5.60
C LEU A 79 -1.89 9.52 6.85
N LEU A 80 -0.90 9.15 7.67
CA LEU A 80 -0.51 9.95 8.84
C LEU A 80 0.05 11.30 8.42
N LEU A 81 0.94 11.35 7.42
CA LEU A 81 1.49 12.60 6.90
C LEU A 81 0.40 13.50 6.30
N ALA A 82 -0.53 12.93 5.53
CA ALA A 82 -1.67 13.66 4.98
C ALA A 82 -2.59 14.20 6.09
N GLY A 83 -2.86 13.41 7.13
CA GLY A 83 -3.65 13.83 8.29
C GLY A 83 -3.00 14.98 9.06
N VAL A 84 -1.69 14.88 9.36
CA VAL A 84 -0.92 15.96 10.00
C VAL A 84 -0.91 17.21 9.13
N GLY A 85 -0.67 17.06 7.83
CA GLY A 85 -0.70 18.16 6.86
C GLY A 85 -2.06 18.87 6.83
N LEU A 86 -3.16 18.11 6.85
CA LEU A 86 -4.52 18.65 6.88
C LEU A 86 -4.79 19.43 8.18
N LEU A 87 -4.34 18.93 9.34
CA LEU A 87 -4.48 19.63 10.63
C LEU A 87 -3.72 20.96 10.63
N VAL A 88 -2.48 20.97 10.12
CA VAL A 88 -1.67 22.19 10.00
C VAL A 88 -2.33 23.19 9.05
N TYR A 89 -2.79 22.71 7.89
CA TYR A 89 -3.48 23.53 6.90
C TYR A 89 -4.75 24.19 7.46
N ARG A 90 -5.58 23.43 8.19
CA ARG A 90 -6.79 23.95 8.85
C ARG A 90 -6.45 25.01 9.90
N LYS A 91 -5.38 24.81 10.68
CA LYS A 91 -4.93 25.79 11.68
C LYS A 91 -4.41 27.07 11.05
N TRP A 92 -3.65 26.97 9.96
CA TRP A 92 -3.16 28.13 9.22
C TRP A 92 -4.32 28.91 8.58
N ASN A 93 -5.29 28.20 8.00
CA ASN A 93 -6.48 28.82 7.44
C ASN A 93 -7.41 29.45 8.48
N GLY A 94 -7.46 28.93 9.71
CA GLY A 94 -8.19 29.57 10.80
C GLY A 94 -7.53 30.89 11.25
N LYS A 95 -6.20 30.94 11.31
CA LYS A 95 -5.44 32.14 11.70
C LYS A 95 -5.60 33.29 10.71
N LYS A 96 -5.55 33.02 9.40
CA LYS A 96 -5.74 34.04 8.37
C LYS A 96 -7.16 34.62 8.33
N ASN A 97 -8.15 33.88 8.86
CA ASN A 97 -9.55 34.30 8.89
C ASN A 97 -9.96 34.98 10.22
N THR A 98 -9.03 35.27 11.13
CA THR A 98 -9.33 35.99 12.39
C THR A 98 -9.21 37.50 12.19
N PRO A 99 -10.28 38.31 12.37
CA PRO A 99 -10.19 39.77 12.23
C PRO A 99 -9.34 40.37 13.35
N SER A 100 -8.50 41.35 13.02
CA SER A 100 -7.71 42.12 14.00
C SER A 100 -8.65 42.86 14.97
N PRO A 101 -8.32 42.99 16.28
CA PRO A 101 -9.12 43.82 17.17
C PRO A 101 -9.06 45.27 16.66
N ALA A 102 -10.23 45.87 16.47
CA ALA A 102 -10.34 47.27 16.05
C ALA A 102 -9.53 48.14 17.03
N SER A 103 -8.60 48.92 16.48
CA SER A 103 -7.79 49.87 17.23
C SER A 103 -8.69 50.90 17.90
N SER A 104 -8.83 50.77 19.21
CA SER A 104 -9.31 51.82 20.10
C SER A 104 -8.27 52.93 20.17
N ALA A 105 -8.59 54.12 19.63
CA ALA A 105 -8.00 55.42 19.99
C ALA A 105 -9.07 56.47 19.61
N GLU A 106 -9.77 57.08 20.57
CA GLU A 106 -9.44 58.42 21.15
C GLU A 106 -9.41 59.52 20.07
N LEU A 107 -10.04 60.70 20.15
CA LEU A 107 -10.52 61.56 21.24
C LEU A 107 -11.45 62.62 20.58
N THR A 108 -12.49 63.07 21.27
CA THR A 108 -13.13 64.40 21.03
C THR A 108 -12.10 65.52 21.31
N PRO A 109 -12.12 66.69 20.62
CA PRO A 109 -12.94 67.81 21.12
C PRO A 109 -13.45 68.87 20.10
N LEU A 110 -14.59 69.47 20.50
CA LEU A 110 -15.03 70.89 20.41
C LEU A 110 -15.57 71.55 19.10
N GLU A 111 -16.84 71.97 19.24
CA GLU A 111 -17.38 73.34 19.11
C GLU A 111 -17.77 73.92 17.73
N GLY A 112 -19.04 74.36 17.61
CA GLY A 112 -19.40 75.66 17.02
C GLY A 112 -20.15 75.70 15.67
N GLN A 113 -21.22 76.51 15.65
CA GLN A 113 -22.06 77.01 14.53
C GLN A 113 -23.07 76.02 13.92
N HIS A 114 -24.39 76.26 14.00
CA HIS A 114 -25.12 77.48 13.64
C HIS A 114 -26.47 77.61 14.37
#